data_AF-A0A7R9PX23-F1
#
_entry.id   AF-A0A7R9PX23-F1
#
_cell.length_a   1.000
_cell.length_b   1.000
_cell.length_c   1.000
_cell.angle_alpha   90.00
_cell.angle_beta   90.00
_cell.angle_gamma   90.00
#
_symmetry.space_group_name_H-M   'P 1'
#
loop_
_entity.id
_entity.type
_entity.pdbx_description
1 polymer ?
#
loop_
_entity_poly.entity_id
_entity_poly.type
_entity_poly.pdbx_seq_one_letter_code
_entity_poly.pdbx_strand_id
1 'polypeptide(L)'
;SLHLTATLKPPKKMSAERPVWVPIESNPDVINKFLSALGVADDSCRVVDVLGVDEELLPFIEGPVLSLVLLYPDYEDVTKRAADLGDNTVEVDKDLYFMRQLVGNACGTIALLHAIANNCHRIRFTDDSCLKKFLDSTRGMSAEESGRLFAKNAEICEIHGLFASEGQTQPRPDGGSEGHFVPLVHCNGGLYLCDATRDRAVSFGKTSEETFLSDAARVCRQVMAKHENNMNAEEPDWIPIESNPDVINKFLSALGVADDSCRVVDVLGVDEELLPFIEGPVLSLVLLYPDYEDETRRVGDLGDNTVEVDKDLYFMRQRVGGACGTIALLHAIANNCHRIRFTEDSCLKKFLDSTRGMSAEESGRLFVSNEDIRDIHHVFAVEGQTEAPPDDSSDGHFVPLVHCNGWLYLCDATRDQAVGFGRTSEDTFLSDAARVCRQAMARQPNNNKFSVMALVGQWV
;
A
#
# COMPACT_ATOMS: atom_id res chain seq x y z
N SER A 1 -8.84 -21.20 -59.78
CA SER A 1 -7.82 -20.55 -58.93
C SER A 1 -8.44 -19.30 -58.33
N LEU A 2 -8.35 -19.16 -57.01
CA LEU A 2 -9.26 -18.41 -56.14
C LEU A 2 -9.55 -16.94 -56.54
N HIS A 3 -10.84 -16.61 -56.63
CA HIS A 3 -11.39 -15.26 -56.51
C HIS A 3 -11.72 -15.01 -55.03
N LEU A 4 -11.17 -13.95 -54.43
CA LEU A 4 -11.57 -13.47 -53.11
C LEU A 4 -12.00 -12.00 -53.24
N THR A 5 -13.31 -11.82 -53.38
CA THR A 5 -14.01 -10.54 -53.24
C THR A 5 -14.07 -10.15 -51.77
N ALA A 6 -13.17 -9.26 -51.33
CA ALA A 6 -13.28 -8.62 -50.03
C ALA A 6 -14.36 -7.53 -50.10
N THR A 7 -15.52 -7.81 -49.51
CA THR A 7 -16.60 -6.85 -49.29
C THR A 7 -16.15 -5.85 -48.23
N LEU A 8 -15.91 -4.60 -48.61
CA LEU A 8 -15.70 -3.50 -47.67
C LEU A 8 -16.99 -3.30 -46.86
N LYS A 9 -16.94 -3.61 -45.56
CA LYS A 9 -17.99 -3.23 -44.61
C LYS A 9 -18.03 -1.70 -44.54
N PRO A 10 -19.22 -1.06 -44.57
CA PRO A 10 -19.32 0.37 -44.37
C PRO A 10 -18.82 0.74 -42.96
N PRO A 11 -18.22 1.93 -42.77
CA PRO A 11 -17.72 2.35 -41.47
C PRO A 11 -18.86 2.34 -40.45
N LYS A 12 -18.59 1.78 -39.27
CA LYS A 12 -19.46 1.90 -38.09
C LYS A 12 -19.80 3.39 -37.92
N LYS A 13 -21.08 3.71 -37.75
CA LYS A 13 -21.56 5.04 -37.37
C LYS A 13 -20.69 5.57 -36.23
N MET A 14 -19.94 6.65 -36.48
CA MET A 14 -19.29 7.44 -35.43
C MET A 14 -20.41 7.94 -34.51
N SER A 15 -20.42 7.45 -33.26
CA SER A 15 -21.16 8.09 -32.18
C SER A 15 -20.65 9.52 -32.06
N ALA A 16 -21.54 10.50 -31.86
CA ALA A 16 -21.15 11.87 -31.57
C ALA A 16 -20.10 11.86 -30.45
N GLU A 17 -18.90 12.37 -30.73
CA GLU A 17 -17.80 12.40 -29.77
C GLU A 17 -18.23 13.21 -28.54
N ARG A 18 -18.03 12.63 -27.35
CA ARG A 18 -18.34 13.31 -26.09
C ARG A 18 -17.46 14.56 -25.97
N PRO A 19 -18.00 15.71 -25.54
CA PRO A 19 -17.15 16.87 -25.26
C PRO A 19 -16.13 16.50 -24.19
N VAL A 20 -14.86 16.88 -24.38
CA VAL A 20 -13.75 16.62 -23.45
C VAL A 20 -13.25 17.96 -22.94
N TRP A 21 -13.18 18.11 -21.63
CA TRP A 21 -12.66 19.32 -20.97
C TRP A 21 -11.19 19.13 -20.56
N VAL A 22 -10.52 20.24 -20.24
CA VAL A 22 -9.21 20.19 -19.58
C VAL A 22 -9.45 19.85 -18.10
N PRO A 23 -8.83 18.82 -17.51
CA PRO A 23 -9.06 18.49 -16.10
C PRO A 23 -8.76 19.69 -15.18
N ILE A 24 -9.59 19.88 -14.16
CA ILE A 24 -9.28 20.84 -13.09
C ILE A 24 -8.27 20.22 -12.12
N GLU A 25 -7.27 20.99 -11.72
CA GLU A 25 -6.23 20.54 -10.78
C GLU A 25 -6.81 20.39 -9.35
N SER A 26 -6.36 19.36 -8.63
CA SER A 26 -6.67 19.18 -7.20
C SER A 26 -5.85 20.15 -6.35
N ASN A 27 -6.16 21.44 -6.47
CA ASN A 27 -5.51 22.50 -5.72
C ASN A 27 -6.59 23.38 -5.07
N PRO A 28 -6.67 23.45 -3.73
CA PRO A 28 -7.67 24.25 -3.05
C PRO A 28 -7.69 25.72 -3.45
N ASP A 29 -6.54 26.34 -3.77
CA ASP A 29 -6.49 27.74 -4.17
C ASP A 29 -7.21 27.98 -5.52
N VAL A 30 -7.00 27.07 -6.48
CA VAL A 30 -7.67 27.11 -7.78
C VAL A 30 -9.16 26.79 -7.62
N ILE A 31 -9.47 25.76 -6.82
CA ILE A 31 -10.85 25.31 -6.58
C ILE A 31 -11.67 26.38 -5.85
N ASN A 32 -11.12 27.08 -4.87
CA ASN A 32 -11.84 28.12 -4.13
C ASN A 32 -12.18 29.32 -5.04
N LYS A 33 -11.26 29.75 -5.91
CA LYS A 33 -11.55 30.78 -6.91
C LYS A 33 -12.61 30.30 -7.91
N PHE A 34 -12.53 29.04 -8.34
CA PHE A 34 -13.52 28.42 -9.22
C PHE A 34 -14.92 28.42 -8.59
N LEU A 35 -15.06 28.06 -7.32
CA LEU A 35 -16.34 28.09 -6.59
C LEU A 35 -16.90 29.52 -6.45
N SER A 36 -16.04 30.49 -6.18
CA SER A 36 -16.41 31.91 -6.14
C SER A 36 -16.92 32.41 -7.50
N ALA A 37 -16.26 32.03 -8.59
CA ALA A 37 -16.69 32.34 -9.96
C ALA A 37 -18.01 31.66 -10.35
N LEU A 38 -18.31 30.48 -9.80
CA LEU A 38 -19.61 29.82 -9.92
C LEU A 38 -20.73 30.51 -9.09
N GLY A 39 -20.36 31.47 -8.26
CA GLY A 39 -21.27 32.26 -7.42
C GLY A 39 -21.54 31.65 -6.05
N VAL A 40 -20.64 30.82 -5.51
CA VAL A 40 -20.65 30.47 -4.08
C VAL A 40 -20.06 31.65 -3.31
N ALA A 41 -20.73 32.09 -2.24
CA ALA A 41 -20.22 33.22 -1.45
C ALA A 41 -18.93 32.84 -0.69
N ASP A 42 -17.90 33.70 -0.77
CA ASP A 42 -16.56 33.44 -0.20
C ASP A 42 -16.56 33.17 1.32
N ASP A 43 -17.57 33.68 2.03
CA ASP A 43 -17.74 33.51 3.48
C ASP A 43 -18.66 32.33 3.86
N SER A 44 -19.05 31.51 2.89
CA SER A 44 -20.00 30.41 3.09
C SER A 44 -19.33 29.05 3.26
N CYS A 45 -18.34 28.73 2.42
CA CYS A 45 -17.58 27.48 2.51
C CYS A 45 -16.26 27.64 1.75
N ARG A 46 -15.29 26.79 2.07
CA ARG A 46 -14.01 26.69 1.37
C ARG A 46 -13.58 25.23 1.27
N VAL A 47 -12.81 24.93 0.25
CA VAL A 47 -12.07 23.68 0.11
C VAL A 47 -10.69 23.85 0.74
N VAL A 48 -10.22 22.83 1.42
CA VAL A 48 -8.91 22.79 2.09
C VAL A 48 -8.23 21.46 1.79
N ASP A 49 -6.91 21.43 1.88
CA ASP A 49 -6.17 20.18 1.81
C ASP A 49 -6.45 19.31 3.04
N VAL A 50 -6.56 18.01 2.80
CA VAL A 50 -6.65 16.99 3.85
C VAL A 50 -5.33 16.24 3.83
N LEU A 51 -4.49 16.46 4.85
CA LEU A 51 -3.15 15.85 4.95
C LEU A 51 -3.21 14.34 5.16
N GLY A 52 -4.28 13.84 5.78
CA GLY A 52 -4.54 12.43 5.95
C GLY A 52 -5.92 12.18 6.51
N VAL A 53 -6.39 10.96 6.35
CA VAL A 53 -7.71 10.51 6.79
C VAL A 53 -7.63 9.60 8.02
N ASP A 54 -6.46 9.44 8.63
CA ASP A 54 -6.26 8.66 9.86
C ASP A 54 -6.94 9.33 11.06
N GLU A 55 -7.39 8.53 12.03
CA GLU A 55 -8.18 9.02 13.17
C GLU A 55 -7.47 10.12 13.96
N GLU A 56 -6.14 10.07 14.03
CA GLU A 56 -5.31 11.07 14.69
C GLU A 56 -5.21 12.39 13.91
N LEU A 57 -5.42 12.36 12.59
CA LEU A 57 -5.32 13.51 11.70
C LEU A 57 -6.65 14.24 11.50
N LEU A 58 -7.78 13.55 11.70
CA LEU A 58 -9.12 14.15 11.54
C LEU A 58 -9.35 15.41 12.39
N PRO A 59 -8.88 15.49 13.66
CA PRO A 59 -9.07 16.69 14.48
C PRO A 59 -8.39 17.95 13.92
N PHE A 60 -7.46 17.83 12.97
CA PHE A 60 -6.79 18.97 12.33
C PHE A 60 -7.59 19.55 11.16
N ILE A 61 -8.68 18.90 10.73
CA ILE A 61 -9.55 19.41 9.67
C ILE A 61 -10.53 20.42 10.29
N GLU A 62 -10.40 21.69 9.91
CA GLU A 62 -11.14 22.79 10.54
C GLU A 62 -12.61 22.85 10.12
N GLY A 63 -13.49 23.02 11.12
CA GLY A 63 -14.90 23.35 10.93
C GLY A 63 -15.81 22.15 10.66
N PRO A 64 -17.12 22.37 10.50
CA PRO A 64 -18.03 21.30 10.12
C PRO A 64 -17.76 20.91 8.66
N VAL A 65 -17.27 19.68 8.46
CA VAL A 65 -16.98 19.16 7.13
C VAL A 65 -18.29 18.84 6.41
N LEU A 66 -18.50 19.47 5.25
CA LEU A 66 -19.72 19.32 4.44
C LEU A 66 -19.63 18.13 3.46
N SER A 67 -18.43 17.86 2.97
CA SER A 67 -18.12 16.78 2.04
C SER A 67 -16.63 16.47 2.10
N LEU A 68 -16.27 15.21 1.84
CA LEU A 68 -14.89 14.79 1.65
C LEU A 68 -14.73 14.40 0.17
N VAL A 69 -13.85 15.10 -0.55
CA VAL A 69 -13.61 14.86 -1.98
C VAL A 69 -12.30 14.12 -2.14
N LEU A 70 -12.37 12.91 -2.70
CA LEU A 70 -11.23 12.04 -2.93
C LEU A 70 -10.79 12.13 -4.39
N LEU A 71 -9.49 12.29 -4.63
CA LEU A 71 -8.85 12.12 -5.93
C LEU A 71 -7.98 10.86 -5.90
N TYR A 72 -8.16 9.93 -6.84
CA TYR A 72 -7.35 8.71 -6.93
C TYR A 72 -6.87 8.41 -8.36
N PRO A 73 -5.68 7.79 -8.54
CA PRO A 73 -5.09 7.59 -9.85
C PRO A 73 -5.63 6.37 -10.63
N ASP A 74 -5.94 5.27 -9.94
CA ASP A 74 -6.39 4.02 -10.57
C ASP A 74 -7.91 3.87 -10.50
N TYR A 75 -8.60 4.56 -11.40
CA TYR A 75 -10.00 4.81 -11.17
C TYR A 75 -10.93 3.62 -11.37
N GLU A 76 -10.57 2.69 -12.26
CA GLU A 76 -11.39 1.49 -12.51
C GLU A 76 -11.43 0.59 -11.27
N ASP A 77 -10.28 0.40 -10.63
CA ASP A 77 -10.12 -0.42 -9.44
C ASP A 77 -10.82 0.19 -8.22
N VAL A 78 -10.63 1.49 -8.00
CA VAL A 78 -11.23 2.19 -6.86
C VAL A 78 -12.75 2.33 -7.03
N THR A 79 -13.23 2.59 -8.24
CA THR A 79 -14.68 2.61 -8.53
C THR A 79 -15.30 1.23 -8.32
N LYS A 80 -14.60 0.15 -8.67
CA LYS A 80 -15.05 -1.22 -8.38
C LYS A 80 -15.06 -1.51 -6.88
N ARG A 81 -14.00 -1.14 -6.14
CA ARG A 81 -13.93 -1.29 -4.67
C ARG A 81 -15.04 -0.55 -3.96
N ALA A 82 -15.26 0.71 -4.32
CA ALA A 82 -16.37 1.49 -3.77
C ALA A 82 -17.71 0.79 -4.01
N ALA A 83 -17.90 0.16 -5.18
CA ALA A 83 -19.07 -0.65 -5.47
C ALA A 83 -19.14 -1.89 -4.57
N ASP A 84 -18.06 -2.63 -4.41
CA ASP A 84 -18.03 -3.90 -3.69
C ASP A 84 -18.19 -3.72 -2.17
N LEU A 85 -17.66 -2.62 -1.63
CA LEU A 85 -17.75 -2.26 -0.20
C LEU A 85 -19.08 -1.64 0.18
N GLY A 86 -19.70 -0.90 -0.74
CA GLY A 86 -20.95 -0.20 -0.50
C GLY A 86 -22.18 -1.05 -0.78
N ASP A 87 -23.29 -0.69 -0.16
CA ASP A 87 -24.57 -1.36 -0.38
C ASP A 87 -25.28 -0.76 -1.60
N ASN A 88 -25.19 -1.46 -2.73
CA ASN A 88 -25.88 -1.09 -3.96
C ASN A 88 -27.36 -1.52 -3.97
N THR A 89 -27.83 -2.26 -2.95
CA THR A 89 -29.22 -2.73 -2.85
C THR A 89 -30.10 -1.73 -2.10
N VAL A 90 -29.53 -0.92 -1.21
CA VAL A 90 -30.24 0.16 -0.51
C VAL A 90 -30.75 1.18 -1.50
N GLU A 91 -32.04 1.54 -1.40
CA GLU A 91 -32.61 2.62 -2.20
C GLU A 91 -31.94 3.96 -1.80
N VAL A 92 -31.45 4.69 -2.79
CA VAL A 92 -30.83 6.00 -2.55
C VAL A 92 -31.91 7.00 -2.16
N ASP A 93 -31.61 7.88 -1.20
CA ASP A 93 -32.56 8.91 -0.79
C ASP A 93 -32.96 9.79 -1.99
N LYS A 94 -34.25 10.03 -2.15
CA LYS A 94 -34.82 10.83 -3.23
C LYS A 94 -34.37 12.30 -3.22
N ASP A 95 -33.94 12.79 -2.05
CA ASP A 95 -33.45 14.16 -1.87
C ASP A 95 -31.93 14.25 -2.15
N LEU A 96 -31.23 13.12 -2.33
CA LEU A 96 -29.83 13.11 -2.75
C LEU A 96 -29.71 13.66 -4.18
N TYR A 97 -28.92 14.71 -4.33
CA TYR A 97 -28.57 15.23 -5.64
C TYR A 97 -27.45 14.40 -6.27
N PHE A 98 -27.75 13.76 -7.40
CA PHE A 98 -26.79 12.96 -8.17
C PHE A 98 -26.94 13.22 -9.67
N MET A 99 -25.81 13.27 -10.39
CA MET A 99 -25.77 13.47 -11.84
C MET A 99 -24.62 12.70 -12.47
N ARG A 100 -24.83 12.23 -13.70
CA ARG A 100 -23.84 11.45 -14.45
C ARG A 100 -22.85 12.34 -15.19
N GLN A 101 -21.61 11.89 -15.28
CA GLN A 101 -20.59 12.50 -16.10
C GLN A 101 -20.76 12.07 -17.56
N LEU A 102 -21.22 13.01 -18.38
CA LEU A 102 -21.33 12.84 -19.84
C LEU A 102 -20.28 13.64 -20.63
N VAL A 103 -19.38 14.32 -19.91
CA VAL A 103 -18.27 15.12 -20.43
C VAL A 103 -16.95 14.49 -19.98
N GLY A 104 -16.00 14.29 -20.89
CA GLY A 104 -14.67 13.78 -20.57
C GLY A 104 -13.91 14.74 -19.64
N ASN A 105 -13.18 14.20 -18.66
CA ASN A 105 -12.39 14.94 -17.66
C ASN A 105 -13.16 15.93 -16.75
N ALA A 106 -14.50 15.91 -16.75
CA ALA A 106 -15.28 16.80 -15.90
C ALA A 106 -15.47 16.29 -14.45
N CYS A 107 -14.81 15.19 -14.06
CA CYS A 107 -15.01 14.53 -12.76
C CYS A 107 -14.79 15.48 -11.58
N GLY A 108 -13.72 16.28 -11.59
CA GLY A 108 -13.45 17.24 -10.52
C GLY A 108 -14.55 18.28 -10.35
N THR A 109 -15.05 18.85 -11.45
CA THR A 109 -16.18 19.79 -11.40
C THR A 109 -17.46 19.13 -10.93
N ILE A 110 -17.78 17.93 -11.43
CA ILE A 110 -18.98 17.21 -11.04
C ILE A 110 -18.93 16.83 -9.55
N ALA A 111 -17.78 16.40 -9.05
CA ALA A 111 -17.59 16.06 -7.65
C ALA A 111 -17.84 17.27 -6.73
N LEU A 112 -17.28 18.44 -7.09
CA LEU A 112 -17.53 19.69 -6.38
C LEU A 112 -19.02 20.09 -6.42
N LEU A 113 -19.68 19.93 -7.58
CA LEU A 113 -21.10 20.21 -7.71
C LEU A 113 -21.97 19.27 -6.87
N HIS A 114 -21.65 17.98 -6.76
CA HIS A 114 -22.34 17.06 -5.84
C HIS A 114 -22.13 17.47 -4.39
N ALA A 115 -20.90 17.86 -3.99
CA ALA A 115 -20.60 18.34 -2.66
C ALA A 115 -21.44 19.58 -2.29
N ILE A 116 -21.50 20.57 -3.19
CA ILE A 116 -22.28 21.80 -2.99
C ILE A 116 -23.79 21.52 -3.02
N ALA A 117 -24.28 20.74 -3.99
CA ALA A 117 -25.71 20.50 -4.16
C ALA A 117 -26.34 19.79 -2.97
N ASN A 118 -25.67 18.77 -2.43
CA ASN A 118 -26.14 18.03 -1.25
C ASN A 118 -26.03 18.84 0.05
N ASN A 119 -25.28 19.95 0.03
CA ASN A 119 -25.14 20.89 1.16
C ASN A 119 -25.76 22.26 0.88
N CYS A 120 -26.61 22.39 -0.15
CA CYS A 120 -27.12 23.69 -0.62
C CYS A 120 -27.92 24.47 0.43
N HIS A 121 -28.47 23.80 1.43
CA HIS A 121 -29.19 24.42 2.56
C HIS A 121 -28.26 25.12 3.56
N ARG A 122 -26.95 24.80 3.53
CA ARG A 122 -25.90 25.38 4.39
C ARG A 122 -25.02 26.38 3.63
N ILE A 123 -25.18 26.47 2.32
CA ILE A 123 -24.31 27.24 1.43
C ILE A 123 -25.06 28.46 0.89
N ARG A 124 -24.48 29.63 1.06
CA ARG A 124 -24.95 30.89 0.48
C ARG A 124 -24.40 31.06 -0.92
N PHE A 125 -25.27 31.50 -1.82
CA PHE A 125 -24.95 31.83 -3.20
C PHE A 125 -25.13 33.33 -3.42
N THR A 126 -24.36 33.90 -4.33
CA THR A 126 -24.56 35.27 -4.79
C THR A 126 -25.82 35.36 -5.67
N ASP A 127 -26.39 36.56 -5.79
CA ASP A 127 -27.66 36.77 -6.51
C ASP A 127 -27.62 36.29 -7.97
N ASP A 128 -26.44 36.36 -8.61
CA ASP A 128 -26.25 35.97 -10.01
C ASP A 128 -25.65 34.56 -10.20
N SER A 129 -25.50 33.77 -9.14
CA SER A 129 -24.83 32.46 -9.17
C SER A 129 -25.37 31.55 -10.28
N CYS A 130 -24.49 31.26 -11.25
CA CYS A 130 -24.77 30.32 -12.33
C CYS A 130 -24.95 28.90 -11.80
N LEU A 131 -24.19 28.54 -10.75
CA LEU A 131 -24.34 27.26 -10.06
C LEU A 131 -25.71 27.13 -9.41
N LYS A 132 -26.19 28.16 -8.68
CA LYS A 132 -27.52 28.11 -8.07
C LYS A 132 -28.63 27.96 -9.12
N LYS A 133 -28.56 28.73 -10.21
CA LYS A 133 -29.49 28.62 -11.35
C LYS A 133 -29.47 27.21 -11.96
N PHE A 134 -28.28 26.62 -12.12
CA PHE A 134 -28.13 25.26 -12.61
C PHE A 134 -28.76 24.24 -11.65
N LEU A 135 -28.44 24.29 -10.36
CA LEU A 135 -28.97 23.37 -9.33
C LEU A 135 -30.50 23.46 -9.20
N ASP A 136 -31.06 24.67 -9.32
CA ASP A 136 -32.51 24.86 -9.31
C ASP A 136 -33.17 24.25 -10.55
N SER A 137 -32.52 24.35 -11.72
CA SER A 137 -33.03 23.81 -12.98
C SER A 137 -32.97 22.28 -13.06
N THR A 138 -32.03 21.65 -12.34
CA THR A 138 -31.85 20.19 -12.30
C THR A 138 -32.56 19.51 -11.14
N ARG A 139 -33.22 20.28 -10.26
CA ARG A 139 -33.92 19.74 -9.10
C ARG A 139 -35.01 18.75 -9.52
N GLY A 140 -34.87 17.49 -9.09
CA GLY A 140 -35.81 16.42 -9.40
C GLY A 140 -35.67 15.79 -10.79
N MET A 141 -34.67 16.21 -11.59
CA MET A 141 -34.31 15.52 -12.82
C MET A 141 -33.61 14.19 -12.52
N SER A 142 -33.67 13.25 -13.48
CA SER A 142 -32.85 12.04 -13.38
C SER A 142 -31.36 12.35 -13.55
N ALA A 143 -30.50 11.45 -13.07
CA ALA A 143 -29.04 11.63 -13.13
C ALA A 143 -28.51 11.82 -14.57
N GLU A 144 -29.13 11.13 -15.54
CA GLU A 144 -28.81 11.22 -16.96
C GLU A 144 -29.25 12.59 -17.54
N GLU A 145 -30.44 13.07 -17.19
CA GLU A 145 -30.94 14.36 -17.66
C GLU A 145 -30.11 15.53 -17.11
N SER A 146 -29.80 15.50 -15.81
CA SER A 146 -28.91 16.47 -15.15
C SER A 146 -27.52 16.46 -15.82
N GLY A 147 -26.98 15.29 -16.13
CA GLY A 147 -25.70 15.15 -16.84
C GLY A 147 -25.74 15.72 -18.26
N ARG A 148 -26.85 15.55 -19.00
CA ARG A 148 -27.03 16.14 -20.34
C ARG A 148 -27.18 17.65 -20.30
N LEU A 149 -27.82 18.19 -19.27
CA LEU A 149 -27.94 19.63 -19.09
C LEU A 149 -26.58 20.24 -18.72
N PHE A 150 -25.85 19.58 -17.81
CA PHE A 150 -24.47 19.94 -17.47
C PHE A 150 -23.57 20.00 -18.72
N ALA A 151 -23.62 18.97 -19.56
CA ALA A 151 -22.81 18.90 -20.79
C ALA A 151 -23.12 20.01 -21.81
N LYS A 152 -24.24 20.71 -21.67
CA LYS A 152 -24.66 21.84 -22.51
C LYS A 152 -24.54 23.19 -21.81
N ASN A 153 -24.10 23.22 -20.55
CA ASN A 153 -24.00 24.45 -19.78
C ASN A 153 -22.72 25.20 -20.17
N ALA A 154 -22.88 26.17 -21.09
CA ALA A 154 -21.77 26.97 -21.61
C ALA A 154 -21.11 27.82 -20.51
N GLU A 155 -21.89 28.37 -19.59
CA GLU A 155 -21.39 29.25 -18.53
C GLU A 155 -20.47 28.49 -17.55
N ILE A 156 -20.90 27.31 -17.08
CA ILE A 156 -20.05 26.45 -16.23
C ILE A 156 -18.83 25.96 -17.01
N CYS A 157 -18.97 25.62 -18.30
CA CYS A 157 -17.87 25.19 -19.15
C CYS A 157 -16.81 26.29 -19.32
N GLU A 158 -17.23 27.54 -19.54
CA GLU A 158 -16.35 28.69 -19.69
C GLU A 158 -15.60 28.98 -18.38
N ILE A 159 -16.32 29.01 -17.25
CA ILE A 159 -15.72 29.18 -15.93
C ILE A 159 -14.71 28.06 -15.65
N HIS A 160 -15.09 26.80 -15.89
CA HIS A 160 -14.20 25.66 -15.75
C HIS A 160 -12.91 25.82 -16.57
N GLY A 161 -13.03 26.21 -17.83
CA GLY A 161 -11.88 26.40 -18.73
C GLY A 161 -10.89 27.46 -18.22
N LEU A 162 -11.37 28.54 -17.61
CA LEU A 162 -10.51 29.57 -17.01
C LEU A 162 -9.64 28.99 -15.90
N PHE A 163 -10.24 28.26 -14.95
CA PHE A 163 -9.52 27.76 -13.77
C PHE A 163 -8.71 26.49 -14.04
N ALA A 164 -9.15 25.65 -14.99
CA ALA A 164 -8.34 24.53 -15.46
C ALA A 164 -7.01 25.00 -16.09
N SER A 165 -6.97 26.24 -16.61
CA SER A 165 -5.74 26.85 -17.16
C SER A 165 -4.86 27.57 -16.13
N GLU A 166 -5.36 27.83 -14.91
CA GLU A 166 -4.58 28.41 -13.81
C GLU A 166 -3.75 27.36 -13.03
N GLY A 167 -3.98 26.08 -13.31
CA GLY A 167 -3.28 24.99 -12.63
C GLY A 167 -1.77 25.02 -12.88
N GLN A 168 -1.01 24.54 -11.91
CA GLN A 168 0.47 24.45 -11.98
C GLN A 168 0.93 23.24 -12.80
N THR A 169 0.08 22.20 -12.86
CA THR A 169 0.32 21.00 -13.66
C THR A 169 0.00 21.24 -15.14
N GLN A 170 0.94 20.90 -16.03
CA GLN A 170 0.68 20.98 -17.47
C GLN A 170 -0.33 19.91 -17.91
N PRO A 171 -1.38 20.27 -18.67
CA PRO A 171 -2.29 19.29 -19.25
C PRO A 171 -1.54 18.27 -20.11
N ARG A 172 -1.89 16.99 -19.99
CA ARG A 172 -1.22 15.94 -20.76
C ARG A 172 -1.42 16.13 -22.28
N PRO A 173 -0.42 15.79 -23.11
CA PRO A 173 -0.51 15.89 -24.56
C PRO A 173 -1.63 15.03 -25.17
N ASP A 174 -2.03 13.95 -24.50
CA ASP A 174 -3.10 13.04 -24.91
C ASP A 174 -4.50 13.48 -24.43
N GLY A 175 -4.58 14.56 -23.66
CA GLY A 175 -5.82 15.06 -23.06
C GLY A 175 -6.39 14.16 -21.97
N GLY A 176 -5.65 13.17 -21.48
CA GLY A 176 -6.06 12.31 -20.37
C GLY A 176 -5.93 12.98 -19.00
N SER A 177 -6.70 12.50 -18.02
CA SER A 177 -6.51 12.80 -16.60
C SER A 177 -5.84 11.61 -15.91
N GLU A 178 -4.93 11.89 -14.98
CA GLU A 178 -4.26 10.85 -14.17
C GLU A 178 -5.10 10.36 -12.99
N GLY A 179 -6.20 11.04 -12.65
CA GLY A 179 -7.03 10.63 -11.53
C GLY A 179 -8.49 11.01 -11.67
N HIS A 180 -9.30 10.41 -10.80
CA HIS A 180 -10.74 10.55 -10.76
C HIS A 180 -11.20 11.12 -9.42
N PHE A 181 -12.05 12.14 -9.48
CA PHE A 181 -12.64 12.76 -8.30
C PHE A 181 -13.97 12.12 -7.95
N VAL A 182 -14.14 11.75 -6.67
CA VAL A 182 -15.43 11.33 -6.12
C VAL A 182 -15.68 12.03 -4.78
N PRO A 183 -16.89 12.54 -4.54
CA PRO A 183 -17.26 13.10 -3.25
C PRO A 183 -18.05 12.09 -2.41
N LEU A 184 -17.77 12.11 -1.11
CA LEU A 184 -18.64 11.55 -0.08
C LEU A 184 -19.54 12.67 0.45
N VAL A 185 -20.83 12.38 0.60
CA VAL A 185 -21.84 13.34 1.05
C VAL A 185 -22.78 12.72 2.06
N HIS A 186 -23.21 13.53 3.03
CA HIS A 186 -24.30 13.21 3.94
C HIS A 186 -25.63 13.70 3.36
N CYS A 187 -26.63 12.83 3.31
CA CYS A 187 -28.00 13.20 2.94
C CYS A 187 -28.99 12.43 3.82
N ASN A 188 -29.85 13.14 4.56
CA ASN A 188 -30.92 12.57 5.38
C ASN A 188 -30.48 11.39 6.30
N GLY A 189 -29.29 11.48 6.90
CA GLY A 189 -28.73 10.44 7.77
C GLY A 189 -28.05 9.28 7.05
N GLY A 190 -27.93 9.33 5.72
CA GLY A 190 -27.19 8.38 4.90
C GLY A 190 -25.84 8.93 4.42
N LEU A 191 -24.83 8.06 4.35
CA LEU A 191 -23.52 8.35 3.75
C LEU A 191 -23.47 7.82 2.33
N TYR A 192 -23.19 8.69 1.36
CA TYR A 192 -23.21 8.34 -0.05
C TYR A 192 -21.91 8.73 -0.74
N LEU A 193 -21.38 7.82 -1.56
CA LEU A 193 -20.30 8.10 -2.51
C LEU A 193 -20.91 8.36 -3.89
N CYS A 194 -20.70 9.55 -4.42
CA CYS A 194 -21.31 10.01 -5.67
C CYS A 194 -20.34 9.92 -6.86
N ASP A 195 -19.99 8.71 -7.27
CA ASP A 195 -19.19 8.49 -8.48
C ASP A 195 -20.04 8.71 -9.74
N ALA A 196 -19.79 9.82 -10.44
CA ALA A 196 -20.55 10.24 -11.61
C ALA A 196 -20.38 9.34 -12.84
N THR A 197 -19.41 8.41 -12.85
CA THR A 197 -19.29 7.40 -13.92
C THR A 197 -20.40 6.36 -13.84
N ARG A 198 -20.97 6.17 -12.65
CA ARG A 198 -22.05 5.23 -12.36
C ARG A 198 -23.41 5.80 -12.74
N ASP A 199 -24.43 4.95 -12.73
CA ASP A 199 -25.83 5.30 -12.90
C ASP A 199 -26.48 5.81 -11.61
N ARG A 200 -25.89 5.50 -10.45
CA ARG A 200 -26.38 5.86 -9.11
C ARG A 200 -25.25 6.02 -8.09
N ALA A 201 -25.53 6.76 -7.02
CA ALA A 201 -24.67 6.83 -5.85
C ALA A 201 -24.66 5.48 -5.09
N VAL A 202 -23.58 5.26 -4.35
CA VAL A 202 -23.36 4.06 -3.53
C VAL A 202 -23.55 4.42 -2.05
N SER A 203 -24.36 3.63 -1.33
CA SER A 203 -24.60 3.82 0.10
C SER A 203 -23.53 3.14 0.94
N PHE A 204 -23.03 3.84 1.97
CA PHE A 204 -22.08 3.31 2.96
C PHE A 204 -22.67 3.25 4.37
N GLY A 205 -24.00 3.23 4.46
CA GLY A 205 -24.74 3.13 5.70
C GLY A 205 -25.15 4.49 6.26
N LYS A 206 -25.36 4.52 7.58
CA LYS A 206 -25.84 5.72 8.28
C LYS A 206 -24.68 6.63 8.68
N THR A 207 -24.96 7.93 8.72
CA THR A 207 -24.07 8.95 9.26
C THR A 207 -24.90 10.09 9.86
N SER A 208 -24.24 11.10 10.42
CA SER A 208 -24.85 12.30 11.00
C SER A 208 -23.95 13.51 10.74
N GLU A 209 -24.40 14.73 11.04
CA GLU A 209 -23.51 15.89 10.91
C GLU A 209 -22.29 15.79 11.84
N GLU A 210 -22.46 15.17 13.02
CA GLU A 210 -21.41 15.00 14.01
C GLU A 210 -20.41 13.90 13.63
N THR A 211 -20.88 12.82 12.99
CA THR A 211 -20.04 11.66 12.64
C THR A 211 -19.60 11.64 11.17
N PHE A 212 -20.07 12.58 10.36
CA PHE A 212 -19.81 12.59 8.91
C PHE A 212 -18.33 12.46 8.58
N LEU A 213 -17.47 13.27 9.21
CA LEU A 213 -16.04 13.27 8.92
C LEU A 213 -15.40 11.90 9.23
N SER A 214 -15.69 11.32 10.39
CA SER A 214 -15.15 10.00 10.76
C SER A 214 -15.69 8.88 9.87
N ASP A 215 -16.99 8.93 9.53
CA ASP A 215 -17.61 7.91 8.69
C ASP A 215 -17.10 7.99 7.23
N ALA A 216 -16.97 9.20 6.69
CA ALA A 216 -16.43 9.44 5.37
C ALA A 216 -14.94 9.08 5.30
N ALA A 217 -14.14 9.46 6.30
CA ALA A 217 -12.73 9.09 6.40
C ALA A 217 -12.54 7.57 6.44
N ARG A 218 -13.38 6.84 7.20
CA ARG A 218 -13.39 5.37 7.19
C ARG A 218 -13.66 4.83 5.79
N VAL A 219 -14.61 5.38 5.05
CA VAL A 219 -14.88 4.95 3.66
C VAL A 219 -13.69 5.27 2.76
N CYS A 220 -13.08 6.45 2.86
CA CYS A 220 -11.86 6.76 2.13
C CYS A 220 -10.77 5.73 2.42
N ARG A 221 -10.51 5.40 3.69
CA ARG A 221 -9.54 4.36 4.05
C ARG A 221 -9.89 3.01 3.44
N GLN A 222 -11.16 2.58 3.48
CA GLN A 222 -11.58 1.30 2.90
C GLN A 222 -11.48 1.27 1.36
N VAL A 223 -11.81 2.38 0.71
CA VAL A 223 -11.80 2.50 -0.76
C VAL A 223 -10.36 2.66 -1.28
N MET A 224 -9.51 3.36 -0.52
CA MET A 224 -8.07 3.48 -0.76
C MET A 224 -7.30 2.22 -0.35
N ALA A 225 -7.84 1.43 0.58
CA ALA A 225 -7.27 0.14 0.94
C ALA A 225 -7.23 -0.71 -0.34
N LYS A 226 -6.02 -1.10 -0.72
CA LYS A 226 -5.82 -2.07 -1.79
C LYS A 226 -6.56 -3.34 -1.38
N HIS A 227 -7.43 -3.87 -2.24
CA HIS A 227 -8.01 -5.18 -1.98
C HIS A 227 -6.87 -6.19 -1.84
N GLU A 228 -6.71 -6.73 -0.63
CA GLU A 228 -5.97 -7.94 -0.26
C GLU A 228 -6.43 -9.21 -1.03
N ASN A 229 -7.23 -9.08 -2.10
CA ASN A 229 -7.84 -10.17 -2.85
C ASN A 229 -7.55 -10.16 -4.36
N ASN A 230 -6.69 -9.27 -4.87
CA ASN A 230 -6.10 -9.48 -6.20
C ASN A 230 -4.78 -10.23 -6.02
N MET A 231 -4.85 -11.57 -6.07
CA MET A 231 -3.72 -12.50 -5.90
C MET A 231 -2.59 -12.38 -6.95
N ASN A 232 -2.42 -11.23 -7.63
CA ASN A 232 -1.38 -10.98 -8.63
C ASN A 232 -1.01 -9.48 -8.82
N ALA A 233 -1.41 -8.57 -7.93
CA ALA A 233 -0.83 -7.22 -7.92
C ALA A 233 0.22 -7.15 -6.83
N GLU A 234 1.50 -7.11 -7.22
CA GLU A 234 2.65 -6.98 -6.32
C GLU A 234 2.44 -5.76 -5.41
N GLU A 235 2.54 -5.95 -4.08
CA GLU A 235 2.78 -4.80 -3.21
C GLU A 235 4.04 -4.09 -3.70
N PRO A 236 4.10 -2.74 -3.66
CA PRO A 236 5.34 -2.07 -3.99
C PRO A 236 6.41 -2.64 -3.07
N ASP A 237 7.49 -3.10 -3.69
CA ASP A 237 8.54 -3.78 -2.96
C ASP A 237 9.10 -2.87 -1.87
N TRP A 238 9.54 -3.49 -0.79
CA TRP A 238 10.09 -2.76 0.33
C TRP A 238 11.50 -2.27 0.00
N ILE A 239 11.96 -1.25 0.72
CA ILE A 239 13.35 -0.80 0.62
C ILE A 239 14.23 -1.83 1.34
N PRO A 240 15.22 -2.46 0.68
CA PRO A 240 16.08 -3.45 1.32
C PRO A 240 16.81 -2.87 2.54
N ILE A 241 16.80 -3.59 3.67
CA ILE A 241 17.55 -3.18 4.87
C ILE A 241 19.06 -3.44 4.70
N GLU A 242 19.89 -2.50 5.11
CA GLU A 242 21.36 -2.64 5.05
C GLU A 242 21.83 -3.76 5.99
N SER A 243 22.82 -4.57 5.57
CA SER A 243 23.48 -5.58 6.42
C SER A 243 24.38 -4.91 7.46
N ASN A 244 23.77 -4.22 8.41
CA ASN A 244 24.46 -3.39 9.38
C ASN A 244 23.93 -3.68 10.80
N PRO A 245 24.75 -4.29 11.68
CA PRO A 245 24.31 -4.61 13.04
C PRO A 245 23.81 -3.41 13.84
N ASP A 246 24.33 -2.19 13.63
CA ASP A 246 23.88 -1.01 14.35
C ASP A 246 22.43 -0.64 14.01
N VAL A 247 22.08 -0.69 12.72
CA VAL A 247 20.70 -0.46 12.23
C VAL A 247 19.79 -1.61 12.68
N ILE A 248 20.24 -2.85 12.51
CA ILE A 248 19.45 -4.04 12.82
C ILE A 248 19.15 -4.15 14.33
N ASN A 249 20.09 -3.80 15.20
CA ASN A 249 19.83 -3.83 16.64
C ASN A 249 18.75 -2.82 17.06
N LYS A 250 18.74 -1.60 16.47
CA LYS A 250 17.66 -0.64 16.69
C LYS A 250 16.33 -1.15 16.14
N PHE A 251 16.36 -1.75 14.95
CA PHE A 251 15.19 -2.37 14.31
C PHE A 251 14.58 -3.47 15.19
N LEU A 252 15.40 -4.38 15.73
CA LEU A 252 14.93 -5.44 16.65
C LEU A 252 14.34 -4.85 17.95
N SER A 253 14.95 -3.80 18.49
CA SER A 253 14.43 -3.08 19.66
C SER A 253 13.06 -2.45 19.36
N ALA A 254 12.90 -1.80 18.21
CA ALA A 254 11.63 -1.22 17.76
C ALA A 254 10.53 -2.27 17.53
N LEU A 255 10.90 -3.48 17.09
CA LEU A 255 9.99 -4.63 17.01
C LEU A 255 9.58 -5.20 18.40
N GLY A 256 10.18 -4.69 19.48
CA GLY A 256 9.93 -5.10 20.85
C GLY A 256 10.72 -6.33 21.32
N VAL A 257 11.89 -6.58 20.74
CA VAL A 257 12.87 -7.51 21.33
C VAL A 257 13.59 -6.79 22.46
N ALA A 258 13.69 -7.40 23.64
CA ALA A 258 14.35 -6.77 24.78
C ALA A 258 15.86 -6.62 24.53
N ASP A 259 16.40 -5.40 24.71
CA ASP A 259 17.80 -5.03 24.43
C ASP A 259 18.84 -5.90 25.16
N ASP A 260 18.47 -6.47 26.31
CA ASP A 260 19.35 -7.32 27.12
C ASP A 260 19.23 -8.81 26.79
N SER A 261 18.38 -9.19 25.83
CA SER A 261 18.11 -10.59 25.51
C SER A 261 19.01 -11.15 24.41
N CYS A 262 19.20 -10.39 23.33
CA CYS A 262 20.04 -10.77 22.21
C CYS A 262 20.46 -9.53 21.42
N ARG A 263 21.51 -9.66 20.62
CA ARG A 263 21.97 -8.63 19.69
C ARG A 263 22.54 -9.27 18.43
N VAL A 264 22.54 -8.51 17.35
CA VAL A 264 23.22 -8.86 16.11
C VAL A 264 24.63 -8.26 16.15
N VAL A 265 25.62 -9.03 15.71
CA VAL A 265 27.03 -8.61 15.61
C VAL A 265 27.61 -9.00 14.25
N ASP A 266 28.62 -8.25 13.80
CA ASP A 266 29.38 -8.60 12.60
C ASP A 266 30.19 -9.89 12.81
N VAL A 267 30.25 -10.71 11.76
CA VAL A 267 31.17 -11.85 11.67
C VAL A 267 32.30 -11.49 10.72
N LEU A 268 33.46 -11.15 11.28
CA LEU A 268 34.64 -10.71 10.51
C LEU A 268 35.17 -11.77 9.55
N GLY A 269 34.92 -13.04 9.84
CA GLY A 269 35.22 -14.14 8.95
C GLY A 269 34.65 -15.45 9.46
N VAL A 270 34.44 -16.38 8.52
CA VAL A 270 33.84 -17.69 8.79
C VAL A 270 34.89 -18.80 8.88
N ASP A 271 36.17 -18.48 8.87
CA ASP A 271 37.26 -19.44 9.08
C ASP A 271 37.31 -19.90 10.54
N GLU A 272 37.70 -21.16 10.78
CA GLU A 272 37.70 -21.76 12.13
C GLU A 272 38.52 -20.97 13.15
N GLU A 273 39.56 -20.26 12.70
CA GLU A 273 40.41 -19.41 13.53
C GLU A 273 39.74 -18.10 13.96
N LEU A 274 38.71 -17.64 13.22
CA LEU A 274 38.01 -16.38 13.46
C LEU A 274 36.69 -16.57 14.23
N LEU A 275 36.09 -17.76 14.18
CA LEU A 275 34.84 -18.06 14.92
C LEU A 275 34.94 -17.80 16.43
N PRO A 276 36.05 -18.10 17.13
CA PRO A 276 36.16 -17.86 18.58
C PRO A 276 36.09 -16.38 19.00
N PHE A 277 36.19 -15.43 18.07
CA PHE A 277 36.04 -14.00 18.37
C PHE A 277 34.57 -13.53 18.44
N ILE A 278 33.62 -14.38 18.07
CA ILE A 278 32.20 -14.08 18.22
C ILE A 278 31.79 -14.36 19.67
N GLU A 279 31.45 -13.30 20.40
CA GLU A 279 31.10 -13.40 21.81
C GLU A 279 29.67 -13.90 22.04
N GLY A 280 29.51 -14.88 22.93
CA GLY A 280 28.22 -15.38 23.40
C GLY A 280 27.71 -16.63 22.67
N PRO A 281 26.60 -17.22 23.14
CA PRO A 281 25.92 -18.28 22.43
C PRO A 281 25.37 -17.73 21.11
N VAL A 282 25.85 -18.28 19.99
CA VAL A 282 25.34 -17.91 18.67
C VAL A 282 24.04 -18.66 18.43
N LEU A 283 22.95 -17.91 18.25
CA LEU A 283 21.58 -18.41 18.08
C LEU A 283 21.23 -18.61 16.60
N SER A 284 21.80 -17.78 15.73
CA SER A 284 21.59 -17.82 14.28
C SER A 284 22.77 -17.16 13.57
N LEU A 285 23.13 -17.66 12.39
CA LEU A 285 23.90 -16.88 11.42
C LEU A 285 22.98 -16.36 10.33
N VAL A 286 23.13 -15.10 9.95
CA VAL A 286 22.40 -14.48 8.84
C VAL A 286 23.42 -14.15 7.76
N LEU A 287 23.29 -14.83 6.61
CA LEU A 287 24.16 -14.66 5.46
C LEU A 287 23.48 -13.76 4.44
N LEU A 288 24.12 -12.66 4.10
CA LEU A 288 23.84 -11.91 2.88
C LEU A 288 24.80 -12.42 1.80
N TYR A 289 24.24 -12.87 0.67
CA TYR A 289 25.03 -13.35 -0.45
C TYR A 289 24.52 -12.73 -1.76
N PRO A 290 25.35 -12.65 -2.81
CA PRO A 290 24.99 -11.97 -4.05
C PRO A 290 23.90 -12.71 -4.81
N ASP A 291 22.92 -11.99 -5.34
CA ASP A 291 21.79 -12.60 -6.04
C ASP A 291 22.26 -13.35 -7.30
N TYR A 292 21.56 -14.43 -7.66
CA TYR A 292 22.02 -15.35 -8.70
C TYR A 292 21.27 -15.14 -10.01
N GLU A 293 21.99 -14.87 -11.10
CA GLU A 293 21.46 -15.10 -12.46
C GLU A 293 21.28 -16.61 -12.76
N ASP A 294 22.00 -17.47 -12.03
CA ASP A 294 22.00 -18.94 -12.17
C ASP A 294 21.38 -19.58 -10.92
N GLU A 295 20.11 -20.00 -11.04
CA GLU A 295 19.34 -20.59 -9.94
C GLU A 295 20.02 -21.80 -9.28
N THR A 296 20.93 -22.51 -9.99
CA THR A 296 21.63 -23.69 -9.47
C THR A 296 22.69 -23.38 -8.40
N ARG A 297 22.95 -22.10 -8.15
CA ARG A 297 23.98 -21.65 -7.20
C ARG A 297 23.42 -21.28 -5.84
N ARG A 298 22.10 -21.36 -5.64
CA ARG A 298 21.44 -21.07 -4.36
C ARG A 298 22.04 -21.87 -3.21
N VAL A 299 22.19 -21.22 -2.05
CA VAL A 299 22.73 -21.86 -0.84
C VAL A 299 21.90 -23.10 -0.50
N GLY A 300 20.57 -23.03 -0.64
CA GLY A 300 19.67 -24.18 -0.43
C GLY A 300 19.98 -25.40 -1.29
N ASP A 301 20.68 -25.26 -2.42
CA ASP A 301 21.04 -26.40 -3.28
C ASP A 301 22.33 -27.11 -2.82
N LEU A 302 22.95 -26.65 -1.73
CA LEU A 302 23.99 -27.39 -1.00
C LEU A 302 23.40 -28.39 0.00
N GLY A 303 22.16 -28.17 0.43
CA GLY A 303 21.51 -28.94 1.49
C GLY A 303 20.74 -30.16 0.96
N ASP A 304 20.23 -30.95 1.90
CA ASP A 304 19.43 -32.13 1.63
C ASP A 304 17.94 -31.78 1.65
N ASN A 305 17.35 -31.72 0.44
CA ASN A 305 15.93 -31.44 0.26
C ASN A 305 15.03 -32.66 0.54
N THR A 306 15.60 -33.81 0.91
CA THR A 306 14.84 -35.02 1.28
C THR A 306 14.60 -35.14 2.78
N VAL A 307 15.25 -34.29 3.59
CA VAL A 307 15.05 -34.23 5.03
C VAL A 307 13.65 -33.69 5.32
N GLU A 308 12.89 -34.44 6.11
CA GLU A 308 11.61 -33.97 6.63
C GLU A 308 11.84 -32.77 7.56
N VAL A 309 11.21 -31.64 7.24
CA VAL A 309 11.33 -30.42 8.02
C VAL A 309 10.61 -30.62 9.35
N ASP A 310 11.28 -30.27 10.46
CA ASP A 310 10.69 -30.40 11.78
C ASP A 310 9.47 -29.48 11.91
N LYS A 311 8.37 -30.01 12.45
CA LYS A 311 7.11 -29.29 12.65
C LYS A 311 7.22 -28.12 13.64
N ASP A 312 8.23 -28.14 14.51
CA ASP A 312 8.47 -27.08 15.49
C ASP A 312 9.31 -25.93 14.87
N LEU A 313 9.87 -26.12 13.67
CA LEU A 313 10.57 -25.08 12.94
C LEU A 313 9.58 -24.02 12.44
N TYR A 314 9.82 -22.76 12.80
CA TYR A 314 9.06 -21.63 12.25
C TYR A 314 9.60 -21.27 10.87
N PHE A 315 8.74 -21.31 9.86
CA PHE A 315 9.06 -20.95 8.49
C PHE A 315 7.91 -20.17 7.84
N MET A 316 8.26 -19.15 7.05
CA MET A 316 7.30 -18.32 6.31
C MET A 316 7.92 -17.92 4.97
N ARG A 317 7.06 -17.77 3.95
CA ARG A 317 7.49 -17.39 2.60
C ARG A 317 7.57 -15.89 2.43
N GLN A 318 8.49 -15.46 1.58
CA GLN A 318 8.53 -14.08 1.12
C GLN A 318 7.47 -13.87 0.05
N ARG A 319 6.70 -12.79 0.22
CA ARG A 319 5.57 -12.41 -0.63
C ARG A 319 5.59 -10.93 -1.05
N VAL A 320 6.65 -10.22 -0.70
CA VAL A 320 6.95 -8.83 -1.11
C VAL A 320 8.47 -8.69 -1.31
N GLY A 321 8.90 -7.97 -2.35
CA GLY A 321 10.32 -7.72 -2.62
C GLY A 321 10.95 -6.81 -1.56
N GLY A 322 12.28 -6.79 -1.50
CA GLY A 322 13.06 -6.05 -0.49
C GLY A 322 12.93 -6.51 0.98
N ALA A 323 11.95 -7.34 1.31
CA ALA A 323 11.73 -7.79 2.70
C ALA A 323 12.64 -8.95 3.16
N CYS A 324 13.52 -9.49 2.30
CA CYS A 324 14.32 -10.69 2.61
C CYS A 324 15.14 -10.55 3.89
N GLY A 325 15.75 -9.39 4.15
CA GLY A 325 16.51 -9.11 5.38
C GLY A 325 15.64 -9.15 6.64
N THR A 326 14.43 -8.60 6.56
CA THR A 326 13.47 -8.64 7.68
C THR A 326 13.00 -10.06 7.94
N ILE A 327 12.62 -10.79 6.89
CA ILE A 327 12.17 -12.18 7.01
C ILE A 327 13.27 -13.06 7.59
N ALA A 328 14.53 -12.87 7.17
CA ALA A 328 15.66 -13.61 7.70
C ALA A 328 15.87 -13.37 9.21
N LEU A 329 15.77 -12.12 9.66
CA LEU A 329 15.84 -11.77 11.09
C LEU A 329 14.67 -12.37 11.87
N LEU A 330 13.45 -12.32 11.31
CA LEU A 330 12.27 -12.92 11.94
C LEU A 330 12.39 -14.43 12.09
N HIS A 331 12.90 -15.15 11.08
CA HIS A 331 13.21 -16.58 11.21
C HIS A 331 14.26 -16.84 12.28
N ALA A 332 15.31 -16.02 12.37
CA ALA A 332 16.34 -16.14 13.40
C ALA A 332 15.75 -15.96 14.82
N ILE A 333 14.89 -14.96 15.02
CA ILE A 333 14.23 -14.71 16.31
C ILE A 333 13.19 -15.80 16.61
N ALA A 334 12.31 -16.14 15.67
CA ALA A 334 11.20 -17.08 15.88
C ALA A 334 11.70 -18.47 16.27
N ASN A 335 12.74 -18.98 15.61
CA ASN A 335 13.33 -20.29 15.91
C ASN A 335 14.16 -20.28 17.22
N ASN A 336 14.42 -19.11 17.79
CA ASN A 336 15.09 -18.93 19.08
C ASN A 336 14.19 -18.27 20.14
N CYS A 337 12.87 -18.22 19.91
CA CYS A 337 11.93 -17.47 20.76
C CYS A 337 11.91 -17.94 22.22
N HIS A 338 12.29 -19.18 22.49
CA HIS A 338 12.40 -19.75 23.83
C HIS A 338 13.59 -19.20 24.64
N ARG A 339 14.56 -18.54 23.98
CA ARG A 339 15.73 -17.89 24.58
C ARG A 339 15.67 -16.37 24.51
N ILE A 340 14.64 -15.82 23.85
CA ILE A 340 14.52 -14.40 23.56
C ILE A 340 13.34 -13.81 24.32
N ARG A 341 13.61 -12.73 25.06
CA ARG A 341 12.60 -11.94 25.78
C ARG A 341 12.08 -10.83 24.88
N PHE A 342 10.78 -10.58 25.01
CA PHE A 342 10.06 -9.54 24.29
C PHE A 342 9.48 -8.54 25.31
N THR A 343 9.32 -7.28 24.90
CA THR A 343 8.59 -6.28 25.67
C THR A 343 7.09 -6.58 25.71
N GLU A 344 6.35 -5.99 26.64
CA GLU A 344 4.90 -6.25 26.80
C GLU A 344 4.08 -5.84 25.56
N ASP A 345 4.55 -4.84 24.81
CA ASP A 345 3.90 -4.26 23.65
C ASP A 345 4.42 -4.78 22.30
N SER A 346 5.41 -5.67 22.30
CA SER A 346 6.11 -6.18 21.12
C SER A 346 5.16 -6.58 19.97
N CYS A 347 5.22 -5.84 18.86
CA CYS A 347 4.49 -6.18 17.64
C CYS A 347 5.01 -7.50 17.05
N LEU A 348 6.32 -7.75 17.11
CA LEU A 348 6.90 -9.02 16.66
C LEU A 348 6.35 -10.20 17.46
N LYS A 349 6.25 -10.10 18.79
CA LYS A 349 5.69 -11.20 19.59
C LYS A 349 4.23 -11.48 19.22
N LYS A 350 3.41 -10.44 19.05
CA LYS A 350 2.01 -10.56 18.61
C LYS A 350 1.92 -11.23 17.23
N PHE A 351 2.78 -10.81 16.30
CA PHE A 351 2.86 -11.42 14.97
C PHE A 351 3.21 -12.91 15.06
N LEU A 352 4.28 -13.28 15.76
CA LEU A 352 4.71 -14.68 15.94
C LEU A 352 3.66 -15.55 16.63
N ASP A 353 2.90 -14.99 17.57
CA ASP A 353 1.79 -15.69 18.23
C ASP A 353 0.61 -15.91 17.26
N SER A 354 0.31 -14.91 16.42
CA SER A 354 -0.77 -14.99 15.43
C SER A 354 -0.49 -15.97 14.29
N THR A 355 0.79 -16.13 13.91
CA THR A 355 1.22 -17.04 12.84
C THR A 355 1.53 -18.45 13.33
N ARG A 356 1.42 -18.71 14.64
CA ARG A 356 1.76 -20.00 15.21
C ARG A 356 0.86 -21.11 14.66
N GLY A 357 1.46 -22.04 13.93
CA GLY A 357 0.75 -23.19 13.34
C GLY A 357 0.07 -22.88 12.00
N MET A 358 0.22 -21.67 11.46
CA MET A 358 -0.16 -21.36 10.08
C MET A 358 0.82 -22.02 9.10
N SER A 359 0.39 -22.26 7.87
CA SER A 359 1.30 -22.67 6.81
C SER A 359 2.26 -21.54 6.44
N ALA A 360 3.41 -21.89 5.85
CA ALA A 360 4.41 -20.89 5.42
C ALA A 360 3.84 -19.86 4.43
N GLU A 361 2.87 -20.29 3.62
CA GLU A 361 2.14 -19.44 2.69
C GLU A 361 1.25 -18.42 3.41
N GLU A 362 0.47 -18.88 4.38
CA GLU A 362 -0.46 -18.04 5.14
C GLU A 362 0.31 -17.04 6.02
N SER A 363 1.38 -17.49 6.69
CA SER A 363 2.28 -16.61 7.45
C SER A 363 2.93 -15.55 6.56
N GLY A 364 3.33 -15.92 5.33
CA GLY A 364 3.89 -14.98 4.37
C GLY A 364 2.88 -13.92 3.91
N ARG A 365 1.61 -14.29 3.74
CA ARG A 365 0.54 -13.33 3.41
C ARG A 365 0.22 -12.40 4.58
N LEU A 366 0.18 -12.94 5.80
CA LEU A 366 -0.06 -12.11 6.99
C LEU A 366 1.10 -11.16 7.28
N PHE A 367 2.33 -11.55 6.93
CA PHE A 367 3.51 -10.69 7.03
C PHE A 367 3.37 -9.44 6.14
N VAL A 368 2.92 -9.64 4.90
CA VAL A 368 2.73 -8.59 3.89
C VAL A 368 1.70 -7.54 4.38
N SER A 369 0.59 -7.99 4.97
CA SER A 369 -0.43 -7.09 5.53
C SER A 369 -0.13 -6.57 6.95
N ASN A 370 1.05 -6.87 7.52
CA ASN A 370 1.40 -6.41 8.86
C ASN A 370 2.00 -4.99 8.83
N GLU A 371 1.13 -3.99 9.05
CA GLU A 371 1.53 -2.58 9.00
C GLU A 371 2.57 -2.22 10.07
N ASP A 372 2.46 -2.75 11.29
CA ASP A 372 3.43 -2.48 12.37
C ASP A 372 4.86 -2.85 11.96
N ILE A 373 5.06 -4.05 11.41
CA ILE A 373 6.38 -4.53 10.99
C ILE A 373 6.84 -3.78 9.74
N ARG A 374 5.95 -3.54 8.77
CA ARG A 374 6.25 -2.79 7.54
C ARG A 374 6.71 -1.37 7.83
N ASP A 375 5.99 -0.66 8.69
CA ASP A 375 6.26 0.75 8.98
C ASP A 375 7.58 0.89 9.76
N ILE A 376 7.82 -0.01 10.73
CA ILE A 376 9.12 -0.11 11.42
C ILE A 376 10.23 -0.41 10.41
N HIS A 377 10.03 -1.38 9.51
CA HIS A 377 10.99 -1.72 8.47
C HIS A 377 11.37 -0.49 7.63
N HIS A 378 10.40 0.28 7.13
CA HIS A 378 10.67 1.45 6.30
C HIS A 378 11.45 2.56 7.03
N VAL A 379 11.22 2.75 8.34
CA VAL A 379 12.00 3.69 9.15
C VAL A 379 13.48 3.33 9.15
N PHE A 380 13.80 2.04 9.31
CA PHE A 380 15.19 1.58 9.42
C PHE A 380 15.84 1.23 8.09
N ALA A 381 15.07 0.95 7.04
CA ALA A 381 15.60 0.66 5.70
C ALA A 381 16.28 1.87 5.05
N VAL A 382 15.93 3.09 5.48
CA VAL A 382 16.60 4.34 5.06
C VAL A 382 17.68 4.80 6.05
N GLU A 383 17.86 4.09 7.16
CA GLU A 383 19.03 4.25 8.03
C GLU A 383 20.19 3.39 7.51
N GLY A 384 21.42 3.87 7.69
CA GLY A 384 22.59 3.14 7.25
C GLY A 384 23.77 4.04 6.95
N GLN A 385 24.85 3.43 6.48
CA GLN A 385 26.02 4.17 5.99
C GLN A 385 25.95 4.40 4.48
N THR A 386 25.03 3.70 3.80
CA THR A 386 24.79 3.81 2.36
C THR A 386 23.44 4.47 2.06
N GLU A 387 23.33 5.08 0.88
CA GLU A 387 22.05 5.62 0.42
C GLU A 387 21.14 4.46 0.03
N ALA A 388 19.90 4.47 0.52
CA ALA A 388 18.92 3.45 0.19
C ALA A 388 18.62 3.46 -1.33
N PRO A 389 18.51 2.28 -1.97
CA PRO A 389 18.14 2.22 -3.38
C PRO A 389 16.72 2.77 -3.59
N PRO A 390 16.42 3.33 -4.77
CA PRO A 390 15.11 3.92 -5.08
C PRO A 390 13.98 2.88 -5.24
N ASP A 391 14.34 1.60 -5.33
CA ASP A 391 13.47 0.44 -5.53
C ASP A 391 14.05 -0.79 -4.79
N ASP A 392 13.56 -1.99 -5.07
CA ASP A 392 14.04 -3.25 -4.48
C ASP A 392 15.30 -3.81 -5.13
N SER A 393 15.97 -3.03 -5.99
CA SER A 393 17.22 -3.43 -6.63
C SER A 393 18.32 -3.61 -5.58
N SER A 394 18.33 -4.78 -4.98
CA SER A 394 19.36 -5.25 -4.09
C SER A 394 20.25 -6.25 -4.83
N ASP A 395 21.55 -6.05 -4.73
CA ASP A 395 22.54 -6.95 -5.29
C ASP A 395 22.71 -8.25 -4.47
N GLY A 396 21.86 -8.51 -3.47
CA GLY A 396 22.03 -9.63 -2.55
C GLY A 396 20.77 -10.09 -1.82
N HIS A 397 20.79 -11.35 -1.38
CA HIS A 397 19.71 -12.05 -0.69
C HIS A 397 20.13 -12.46 0.71
N PHE A 398 19.26 -12.20 1.70
CA PHE A 398 19.45 -12.62 3.07
C PHE A 398 18.86 -14.00 3.33
N VAL A 399 19.64 -14.88 3.97
CA VAL A 399 19.18 -16.17 4.46
C VAL A 399 19.70 -16.46 5.87
N PRO A 400 18.85 -16.91 6.80
CA PRO A 400 19.28 -17.33 8.12
C PRO A 400 19.54 -18.84 8.16
N LEU A 401 20.56 -19.21 8.92
CA LEU A 401 20.85 -20.56 9.37
C LEU A 401 20.42 -20.68 10.83
N VAL A 402 19.63 -21.70 11.17
CA VAL A 402 19.04 -21.89 12.50
C VAL A 402 19.20 -23.33 12.98
N HIS A 403 19.32 -23.51 14.29
CA HIS A 403 19.27 -24.82 14.95
C HIS A 403 17.84 -25.10 15.43
N CYS A 404 17.25 -26.22 15.00
CA CYS A 404 15.97 -26.70 15.50
C CYS A 404 16.05 -28.21 15.76
N ASN A 405 15.74 -28.64 16.99
CA ASN A 405 15.66 -30.05 17.40
C ASN A 405 16.85 -30.94 16.94
N GLY A 406 18.08 -30.42 17.04
CA GLY A 406 19.31 -31.14 16.69
C GLY A 406 19.65 -31.15 15.19
N TRP A 407 19.00 -30.31 14.40
CA TRP A 407 19.24 -30.14 12.96
C TRP A 407 19.59 -28.69 12.62
N LEU A 408 20.49 -28.53 11.65
CA LEU A 408 20.82 -27.26 11.04
C LEU A 408 19.91 -27.04 9.83
N TYR A 409 19.16 -25.94 9.82
CA TYR A 409 18.27 -25.55 8.74
C TYR A 409 18.68 -24.22 8.13
N LEU A 410 18.49 -24.09 6.82
CA LEU A 410 18.48 -22.83 6.10
C LEU A 410 17.04 -22.45 5.80
N CYS A 411 16.59 -21.28 6.27
CA CYS A 411 15.25 -20.78 6.03
C CYS A 411 15.23 -19.75 4.89
N ASP A 412 15.46 -20.21 3.66
CA ASP A 412 15.33 -19.37 2.46
C ASP A 412 13.85 -19.16 2.11
N ALA A 413 13.34 -17.96 2.39
CA ALA A 413 11.93 -17.61 2.25
C ALA A 413 11.41 -17.61 0.80
N THR A 414 12.30 -17.64 -0.20
CA THR A 414 11.92 -17.79 -1.61
C THR A 414 11.46 -19.21 -1.94
N ARG A 415 11.89 -20.20 -1.14
CA ARG A 415 11.57 -21.62 -1.31
C ARG A 415 10.24 -21.99 -0.65
N ASP A 416 9.72 -23.16 -1.02
CA ASP A 416 8.46 -23.68 -0.46
C ASP A 416 8.63 -24.17 0.99
N GLN A 417 9.85 -24.58 1.37
CA GLN A 417 10.20 -25.10 2.69
C GLN A 417 11.69 -24.86 3.03
N ALA A 418 12.03 -24.95 4.31
CA ALA A 418 13.41 -24.90 4.79
C ALA A 418 14.24 -26.09 4.29
N VAL A 419 15.56 -25.92 4.24
CA VAL A 419 16.50 -26.96 3.76
C VAL A 419 17.40 -27.42 4.90
N GLY A 420 17.54 -28.74 5.07
CA GLY A 420 18.41 -29.34 6.08
C GLY A 420 19.88 -29.42 5.65
N PHE A 421 20.81 -29.17 6.58
CA PHE A 421 22.27 -29.20 6.39
C PHE A 421 23.00 -30.22 7.28
N GLY A 422 22.23 -31.14 7.86
CA GLY A 422 22.71 -32.20 8.74
C GLY A 422 22.44 -31.93 10.22
N ARG A 423 22.95 -32.83 11.06
CA ARG A 423 22.84 -32.73 12.52
C ARG A 423 23.70 -31.60 13.04
N THR A 424 23.21 -30.92 14.07
CA THR A 424 23.95 -29.92 14.83
C THR A 424 23.53 -29.96 16.30
N SER A 425 24.15 -29.13 17.12
CA SER A 425 23.87 -28.95 18.54
C SER A 425 24.16 -27.52 18.93
N GLU A 426 23.76 -27.09 20.13
CA GLU A 426 24.10 -25.73 20.60
C GLU A 426 25.61 -25.47 20.60
N ASP A 427 26.42 -26.49 20.94
CA ASP A 427 27.88 -26.37 21.01
C ASP A 427 28.55 -26.34 19.63
N THR A 428 27.96 -27.01 18.63
CA THR A 428 28.55 -27.13 17.28
C THR A 428 27.90 -26.23 16.24
N PHE A 429 26.79 -25.56 16.59
CA PHE A 429 25.98 -24.76 15.67
C PHE A 429 26.82 -23.74 14.91
N LEU A 430 27.65 -22.96 15.60
CA LEU A 430 28.47 -21.92 14.97
C LEU A 430 29.42 -22.52 13.91
N SER A 431 30.13 -23.61 14.26
CA SER A 431 31.03 -24.28 13.31
C SER A 431 30.29 -24.91 12.13
N ASP A 432 29.12 -25.51 12.39
CA ASP A 432 28.31 -26.18 11.38
C ASP A 432 27.69 -25.17 10.40
N ALA A 433 27.17 -24.05 10.90
CA ALA A 433 26.61 -22.97 10.11
C ALA A 433 27.70 -22.23 9.31
N ALA A 434 28.85 -21.95 9.94
CA ALA A 434 30.00 -21.33 9.25
C ALA A 434 30.52 -22.21 8.10
N ARG A 435 30.48 -23.54 8.23
CA ARG A 435 30.79 -24.48 7.14
C ARG A 435 29.86 -24.27 5.94
N VAL A 436 28.56 -24.04 6.17
CA VAL A 436 27.61 -23.76 5.09
C VAL A 436 27.93 -22.43 4.40
N CYS A 437 28.24 -21.38 5.17
CA CYS A 437 28.67 -20.09 4.61
C CYS A 437 29.93 -20.24 3.75
N ARG A 438 30.95 -20.98 4.22
CA ARG A 438 32.18 -21.26 3.44
C ARG A 438 31.88 -21.99 2.14
N GLN A 439 30.98 -22.98 2.16
CA GLN A 439 30.56 -23.71 0.95
C GLN A 439 29.82 -22.80 -0.03
N ALA A 440 28.97 -21.90 0.45
CA ALA A 440 28.29 -20.90 -0.37
C ALA A 440 29.31 -19.94 -1.04
N MET A 441 30.25 -19.40 -0.27
CA MET A 441 31.31 -18.52 -0.77
C MET A 441 32.21 -19.24 -1.80
N ALA A 442 32.55 -20.51 -1.56
CA ALA A 442 33.37 -21.30 -2.47
C ALA A 442 32.73 -21.56 -3.85
N ARG A 443 31.40 -21.48 -3.97
CA ARG A 443 30.70 -21.54 -5.26
C ARG A 443 30.90 -20.25 -6.10
N GLN A 444 31.35 -19.15 -5.49
CA GLN A 444 31.62 -17.89 -6.16
C GLN A 444 32.97 -17.29 -5.72
N PRO A 445 34.11 -17.92 -6.06
CA PRO A 445 35.43 -17.54 -5.52
C PRO A 445 35.90 -16.13 -5.92
N ASN A 446 35.27 -15.50 -6.91
CA ASN A 446 35.61 -14.16 -7.39
C ASN A 446 34.61 -13.09 -6.95
N ASN A 447 33.63 -13.43 -6.11
CA ASN A 447 32.63 -12.48 -5.63
C ASN A 447 32.92 -12.08 -4.18
N ASN A 448 32.99 -10.78 -3.93
CA ASN A 448 33.26 -10.20 -2.63
C ASN A 448 32.01 -9.62 -1.95
N LYS A 449 30.82 -9.74 -2.57
CA LYS A 449 29.55 -9.22 -2.06
C LYS A 449 28.88 -10.21 -1.09
N PHE A 450 29.63 -10.68 -0.10
CA PHE A 450 29.09 -11.50 0.99
C PHE A 450 29.22 -10.74 2.31
N SER A 451 28.21 -10.87 3.17
CA SER A 451 28.28 -10.43 4.56
C SER A 451 27.67 -11.51 5.46
N VAL A 452 28.20 -11.65 6.67
CA VAL A 452 27.66 -12.57 7.68
C VAL A 452 27.49 -11.79 8.97
N MET A 453 26.31 -11.91 9.54
CA MET A 453 26.00 -11.41 10.88
C MET A 453 25.60 -12.58 11.78
N ALA A 454 25.88 -12.45 13.07
CA ALA A 454 25.50 -13.44 14.07
C ALA A 454 24.47 -12.83 15.02
N LEU A 455 23.34 -13.51 15.20
CA LEU A 455 22.45 -13.25 16.32
C LEU A 455 23.03 -13.95 17.55
N VAL A 456 23.51 -13.19 18.52
CA VAL A 456 24.07 -13.70 19.77
C VAL A 456 23.12 -13.44 20.92
N GLY A 457 22.88 -14.46 21.74
CA GLY A 457 22.07 -14.35 22.95
C GLY A 457 22.90 -14.00 24.17
N GLN A 458 22.25 -13.78 25.31
CA GLN A 458 22.89 -13.94 26.61
C GLN A 458 22.56 -15.34 27.16
N TRP A 459 23.53 -15.99 27.83
CA TRP A 459 23.22 -17.18 28.62
C TRP A 459 22.32 -16.72 29.78
N VAL A 460 21.08 -17.25 29.83
CA VAL A 460 20.16 -17.03 30.95
C VAL A 460 20.56 -17.90 32.13
#